data_AF-A0A7U9RCS6-F1
#
_entry.id   AF-A0A7U9RCS6-F1
#
_cell.length_a   1.000
_cell.length_b   1.000
_cell.length_c   1.000
_cell.angle_alpha   90.00
_cell.angle_beta   90.00
_cell.angle_gamma   90.00
#
_symmetry.space_group_name_H-M   'P 1'
#
loop_
_entity.id
_entity.type
_entity.pdbx_description
1 polymer ?
#
loop_
_entity_poly.entity_id
_entity_poly.type
_entity_poly.pdbx_seq_one_letter_code
_entity_poly.pdbx_strand_id
1 'polypeptide(L)'
;MDFPGKTKIAYFLDAPKGFGGAGNLLLEQARLMEDLYKVVVVIPMDTDGIKNEEYEKRCEKYGLSYIGLKYGTAYNFMDLGYTGAMRSVAEIEEFARKEEITFFHSVQLNLAVEYVSRKLKIPHLMNIYQLQEKEFKICPADIYAKYHLCDSNMYSDLWQRRLNISSRCIRPVALQDEFRKKKTYIKDKIKILMLGAVCERKNQMAAIRAVEACMGSYKMELRIAGDAGSDYAEECISYAVEHTLSENIIFHGFVSDIMPLLEECDCLLCTSVDESFPSSMVEALTYDLTIISTPIAGVPEVFVNNHNAFVSMDFSVSGIGESVRECMECYANGEINRIHQNAEDTWKSNFDRRLVRQQMDSYYKSILADKNFKSVDIILDMKEEICRTEERLSEVDAEGEEWVYTRSLYYMFLNKNLCGKETYIWGAGKLGRVTLSVLERIFPDLKVMAFIDSHKTGEYCKIPIIKPSDVPIREDASYFISLARERSRVIRYLEIRGLELNTQIWCMP
;
A
#
# COMPACT_ATOMS: atom_id res chain seq x y z
N MET A 1 5.37 -23.76 31.49
CA MET A 1 4.56 -23.58 30.28
C MET A 1 3.36 -22.74 30.69
N ASP A 2 3.48 -21.41 30.63
CA ASP A 2 2.33 -20.53 30.87
C ASP A 2 1.42 -20.60 29.65
N PHE A 3 0.13 -20.87 29.88
CA PHE A 3 -0.87 -20.80 28.83
C PHE A 3 -0.92 -19.38 28.23
N PRO A 4 -1.09 -19.22 26.90
CA PRO A 4 -1.29 -17.92 26.26
C PRO A 4 -2.56 -17.17 26.74
N GLY A 5 -3.40 -17.77 27.58
CA GLY A 5 -4.69 -17.23 28.04
C GLY A 5 -4.65 -15.90 28.83
N LYS A 6 -3.46 -15.34 29.12
CA LYS A 6 -3.31 -13.96 29.64
C LYS A 6 -3.08 -12.91 28.55
N THR A 7 -2.68 -13.30 27.34
CA THR A 7 -2.36 -12.33 26.28
C THR A 7 -3.65 -11.90 25.60
N LYS A 8 -3.93 -10.60 25.69
CA LYS A 8 -4.97 -9.91 24.94
C LYS A 8 -4.33 -8.95 23.94
N ILE A 9 -4.64 -9.17 22.66
CA ILE A 9 -4.04 -8.49 21.51
C ILE A 9 -5.02 -7.46 20.97
N ALA A 10 -4.57 -6.21 20.82
CA ALA A 10 -5.32 -5.18 20.10
C ALA A 10 -4.81 -5.04 18.67
N TYR A 11 -5.70 -5.20 17.69
CA TYR A 11 -5.42 -5.10 16.26
C TYR A 11 -5.85 -3.73 15.71
N PHE A 12 -4.91 -2.83 15.43
CA PHE A 12 -5.19 -1.47 14.94
C PHE A 12 -5.20 -1.41 13.42
N LEU A 13 -6.40 -1.24 12.83
CA LEU A 13 -6.62 -1.13 11.38
C LEU A 13 -6.16 0.23 10.81
N ASP A 14 -6.19 0.38 9.49
CA ASP A 14 -5.53 1.49 8.79
C ASP A 14 -6.35 2.78 8.67
N ALA A 15 -7.56 2.71 8.11
CA ALA A 15 -8.27 3.91 7.67
C ALA A 15 -9.75 3.96 8.11
N PRO A 16 -10.27 5.15 8.45
CA PRO A 16 -11.66 5.31 8.88
C PRO A 16 -12.66 5.21 7.72
N LYS A 17 -12.19 5.26 6.47
CA LYS A 17 -13.01 5.14 5.25
C LYS A 17 -12.29 4.27 4.22
N GLY A 18 -13.06 3.61 3.38
CA GLY A 18 -12.55 2.71 2.34
C GLY A 18 -12.13 1.34 2.89
N PHE A 19 -11.75 0.43 2.01
CA PHE A 19 -11.33 -0.91 2.39
C PHE A 19 -10.20 -1.37 1.47
N GLY A 20 -9.04 -1.64 2.06
CA GLY A 20 -7.82 -1.97 1.34
C GLY A 20 -7.24 -3.33 1.74
N GLY A 21 -6.30 -3.85 0.95
CA GLY A 21 -5.67 -5.14 1.21
C GLY A 21 -4.89 -5.19 2.52
N ALA A 22 -4.27 -4.08 2.92
CA ALA A 22 -3.45 -4.02 4.13
C ALA A 22 -4.26 -4.23 5.41
N GLY A 23 -5.31 -3.42 5.62
CA GLY A 23 -6.21 -3.59 6.74
C GLY A 23 -7.06 -4.86 6.68
N ASN A 24 -7.49 -5.31 5.49
CA ASN A 24 -8.14 -6.62 5.35
C ASN A 24 -7.23 -7.76 5.82
N LEU A 25 -5.95 -7.75 5.43
CA LEU A 25 -5.01 -8.77 5.85
C LEU A 25 -4.78 -8.75 7.38
N LEU A 26 -4.68 -7.57 8.00
CA LEU A 26 -4.59 -7.49 9.46
C LEU A 26 -5.88 -8.01 10.14
N LEU A 27 -7.05 -7.77 9.55
CA LEU A 27 -8.32 -8.29 10.08
C LEU A 27 -8.38 -9.82 9.98
N GLU A 28 -7.97 -10.40 8.85
CA GLU A 28 -7.90 -11.87 8.69
C GLU A 28 -6.85 -12.49 9.62
N GLN A 29 -5.76 -11.78 9.92
CA GLN A 29 -4.80 -12.16 10.96
C GLN A 29 -5.45 -12.14 12.36
N ALA A 30 -6.25 -11.12 12.69
CA ALA A 30 -6.99 -11.07 13.96
C ALA A 30 -7.92 -12.28 14.10
N ARG A 31 -8.67 -12.59 13.04
CA ARG A 31 -9.53 -13.77 12.96
C ARG A 31 -8.75 -15.08 13.13
N LEU A 32 -7.60 -15.21 12.47
CA LEU A 32 -6.77 -16.41 12.56
C LEU A 32 -6.24 -16.64 13.98
N MET A 33 -5.89 -15.56 14.68
CA MET A 33 -5.23 -15.62 15.98
C MET A 33 -6.21 -15.65 17.16
N GLU A 34 -7.50 -15.38 16.95
CA GLU A 34 -8.56 -15.54 17.96
C GLU A 34 -8.66 -16.98 18.50
N ASP A 35 -8.30 -17.97 17.66
CA ASP A 35 -8.19 -19.37 18.07
C ASP A 35 -7.21 -19.62 19.24
N LEU A 36 -6.23 -18.73 19.41
CA LEU A 36 -5.12 -18.90 20.36
C LEU A 36 -5.05 -17.80 21.43
N TYR A 37 -5.60 -16.63 21.14
CA TYR A 37 -5.45 -15.40 21.93
C TYR A 37 -6.78 -14.68 22.10
N LYS A 38 -6.93 -13.90 23.18
CA LYS A 38 -8.02 -12.92 23.24
C LYS A 38 -7.70 -11.79 22.26
N VAL A 39 -8.61 -11.46 21.37
CA VAL A 39 -8.42 -10.39 20.39
C VAL A 39 -9.45 -9.29 20.56
N VAL A 40 -9.04 -8.07 20.26
CA VAL A 40 -9.95 -6.93 20.05
C VAL A 40 -9.49 -6.16 18.83
N VAL A 41 -10.38 -5.93 17.88
CA VAL A 41 -10.13 -5.12 16.69
C VAL A 41 -10.40 -3.66 17.01
N VAL A 42 -9.44 -2.79 16.74
CA VAL A 42 -9.56 -1.35 16.92
C VAL A 42 -9.79 -0.72 15.55
N ILE A 43 -11.03 -0.29 15.30
CA ILE A 43 -11.43 0.37 14.05
C ILE A 43 -11.16 1.88 14.18
N PRO A 44 -10.41 2.51 13.26
CA PRO A 44 -10.20 3.95 13.30
C PRO A 44 -11.50 4.71 13.05
N MET A 45 -11.69 5.80 13.77
CA MET A 45 -12.78 6.76 13.59
C MET A 45 -12.30 8.00 12.83
N ASP A 46 -13.18 8.58 12.00
CA ASP A 46 -12.93 9.89 11.40
C ASP A 46 -13.09 11.04 12.42
N THR A 47 -12.96 12.28 11.94
CA THR A 47 -13.07 13.49 12.77
C THR A 47 -14.43 13.59 13.47
N ASP A 48 -15.49 13.13 12.81
CA ASP A 48 -16.86 13.13 13.31
C ASP A 48 -17.15 11.95 14.27
N GLY A 49 -16.16 11.08 14.48
CA GLY A 49 -16.31 9.90 15.33
C GLY A 49 -16.98 8.71 14.63
N ILE A 50 -17.09 8.75 13.30
CA ILE A 50 -17.71 7.69 12.52
C ILE A 50 -16.65 6.62 12.23
N LYS A 51 -16.98 5.37 12.54
CA LYS A 51 -16.12 4.22 12.26
C LYS A 51 -16.23 3.82 10.79
N ASN A 52 -15.23 3.09 10.32
CA ASN A 52 -15.29 2.40 9.05
C ASN A 52 -16.38 1.30 9.06
N GLU A 53 -17.46 1.52 8.30
CA GLU A 53 -18.62 0.64 8.23
C GLU A 53 -18.29 -0.76 7.66
N GLU A 54 -17.36 -0.87 6.71
CA GLU A 54 -16.99 -2.16 6.12
C GLU A 54 -16.20 -3.03 7.12
N TYR A 55 -15.32 -2.43 7.92
CA TYR A 55 -14.64 -3.15 9.00
C TYR A 55 -15.62 -3.59 10.09
N GLU A 56 -16.60 -2.75 10.43
CA GLU A 56 -17.64 -3.09 11.41
C GLU A 56 -18.46 -4.30 10.95
N LYS A 57 -18.98 -4.27 9.72
CA LYS A 57 -19.71 -5.39 9.09
C LYS A 57 -18.92 -6.69 9.10
N ARG A 58 -17.61 -6.64 8.82
CA ARG A 58 -16.76 -7.83 8.79
C ARG A 58 -16.47 -8.37 10.18
N CYS A 59 -16.22 -7.50 11.16
CA CYS A 59 -16.08 -7.94 12.55
C CYS A 59 -17.35 -8.64 13.03
N GLU A 60 -18.53 -8.08 12.73
CA GLU A 60 -19.82 -8.70 13.06
C GLU A 60 -20.02 -10.05 12.35
N LYS A 61 -19.73 -10.12 11.04
CA LYS A 61 -19.78 -11.36 10.26
C LYS A 61 -18.88 -12.45 10.84
N TYR A 62 -17.70 -12.08 11.34
CA TYR A 62 -16.72 -13.01 11.89
C TYR A 62 -16.90 -13.29 13.39
N GLY A 63 -17.76 -12.54 14.08
CA GLY A 63 -17.93 -12.64 15.53
C GLY A 63 -16.76 -12.05 16.33
N LEU A 64 -15.94 -11.20 15.72
CA LEU A 64 -14.78 -10.57 16.36
C LEU A 64 -15.20 -9.42 17.29
N SER A 65 -14.62 -9.36 18.48
CA SER A 65 -14.77 -8.19 19.36
C SER A 65 -14.09 -6.97 18.73
N TYR A 66 -14.79 -5.83 18.69
CA TYR A 66 -14.25 -4.60 18.12
C TYR A 66 -14.64 -3.34 18.92
N ILE A 67 -13.83 -2.29 18.78
CA ILE A 67 -14.05 -0.95 19.34
C ILE A 67 -13.64 0.11 18.32
N GLY A 68 -14.24 1.30 18.37
CA GLY A 68 -13.76 2.45 17.61
C GLY A 68 -12.92 3.38 18.46
N LEU A 69 -11.79 3.87 17.95
CA LEU A 69 -10.96 4.91 18.59
C LEU A 69 -10.54 5.96 17.56
N LYS A 70 -10.31 7.21 18.00
CA LYS A 70 -9.77 8.25 17.12
C LYS A 70 -8.26 8.13 16.99
N TYR A 71 -7.77 7.70 15.84
CA TYR A 71 -6.35 7.70 15.48
C TYR A 71 -6.15 7.70 13.97
N GLY A 72 -4.97 8.11 13.53
CA GLY A 72 -4.57 8.08 12.12
C GLY A 72 -3.39 7.15 11.87
N THR A 73 -3.31 6.66 10.65
CA THR A 73 -2.14 5.93 10.13
C THR A 73 -1.64 6.63 8.86
N ALA A 74 -0.45 6.25 8.39
CA ALA A 74 0.10 6.76 7.15
C ALA A 74 0.72 5.63 6.32
N TYR A 75 0.54 5.69 5.00
CA TYR A 75 1.16 4.76 4.06
C TYR A 75 2.67 4.93 3.97
N ASN A 76 3.14 6.17 4.13
CA ASN A 76 4.53 6.56 4.06
C ASN A 76 4.82 7.65 5.11
N PHE A 77 6.09 8.01 5.24
CA PHE A 77 6.52 9.04 6.19
C PHE A 77 5.99 10.43 5.84
N MET A 78 5.94 10.77 4.55
CA MET A 78 5.51 12.09 4.06
C MET A 78 4.07 12.42 4.49
N ASP A 79 3.22 11.40 4.60
CA ASP A 79 1.82 11.52 5.01
C ASP A 79 1.58 11.51 6.52
N LEU A 80 2.63 11.36 7.34
CA LEU A 80 2.46 11.19 8.77
C LEU A 80 2.08 12.50 9.49
N GLY A 81 0.88 12.53 10.05
CA GLY A 81 0.40 13.62 10.89
C GLY A 81 0.84 13.49 12.36
N TYR A 82 1.94 14.14 12.75
CA TYR A 82 2.48 14.05 14.11
C TYR A 82 1.49 14.52 15.19
N THR A 83 0.96 15.74 15.07
CA THR A 83 0.07 16.30 16.09
C THR A 83 -1.26 15.55 16.18
N GLY A 84 -1.78 15.07 15.03
CA GLY A 84 -2.93 14.17 15.00
C GLY A 84 -2.66 12.89 15.80
N ALA A 85 -1.53 12.23 15.55
CA ALA A 85 -1.13 11.04 16.28
C ALA A 85 -0.96 11.29 17.79
N MET A 86 -0.34 12.41 18.18
CA MET A 86 -0.13 12.73 19.60
C MET A 86 -1.43 13.05 20.35
N ARG A 87 -2.45 13.61 19.67
CA ARG A 87 -3.79 13.82 20.27
C ARG A 87 -4.48 12.50 20.63
N SER A 88 -4.22 11.43 19.87
CA SER A 88 -4.81 10.10 20.09
C SER A 88 -4.16 9.30 21.22
N VAL A 89 -2.98 9.69 21.69
CA VAL A 89 -2.19 8.92 22.67
C VAL A 89 -2.95 8.67 23.97
N ALA A 90 -3.63 9.67 24.51
CA ALA A 90 -4.32 9.56 25.79
C ALA A 90 -5.48 8.55 25.73
N GLU A 91 -6.26 8.58 24.64
CA GLU A 91 -7.39 7.68 24.41
C GLU A 91 -6.92 6.23 24.22
N ILE A 92 -5.86 6.02 23.43
CA ILE A 92 -5.27 4.68 23.22
C ILE A 92 -4.68 4.14 24.53
N GLU A 93 -4.03 4.98 25.34
CA GLU A 93 -3.50 4.58 26.65
C GLU A 93 -4.61 4.18 27.63
N GLU A 94 -5.68 4.97 27.73
CA GLU A 94 -6.83 4.65 28.57
C GLU A 94 -7.48 3.33 28.14
N PHE A 95 -7.72 3.16 26.83
CA PHE A 95 -8.19 1.91 26.25
C PHE A 95 -7.29 0.73 26.63
N ALA A 96 -5.98 0.84 26.40
CA ALA A 96 -5.05 -0.24 26.65
C ALA A 96 -5.05 -0.68 28.13
N ARG A 97 -5.14 0.28 29.06
CA ARG A 97 -5.21 0.00 30.50
C ARG A 97 -6.55 -0.62 30.90
N LYS A 98 -7.66 -0.04 30.45
CA LYS A 98 -9.02 -0.50 30.78
C LYS A 98 -9.30 -1.90 30.26
N GLU A 99 -8.87 -2.18 29.03
CA GLU A 99 -9.08 -3.47 28.38
C GLU A 99 -8.00 -4.49 28.73
N GLU A 100 -7.01 -4.13 29.56
CA GLU A 100 -5.88 -4.99 29.95
C GLU A 100 -5.11 -5.54 28.73
N ILE A 101 -4.84 -4.67 27.76
CA ILE A 101 -4.11 -5.04 26.54
C ILE A 101 -2.64 -5.32 26.89
N THR A 102 -2.11 -6.39 26.31
CA THR A 102 -0.74 -6.88 26.59
C THR A 102 0.10 -7.03 25.34
N PHE A 103 -0.48 -6.84 24.16
CA PHE A 103 0.21 -6.86 22.88
C PHE A 103 -0.53 -5.96 21.88
N PHE A 104 0.21 -5.17 21.10
CA PHE A 104 -0.34 -4.41 19.99
C PHE A 104 0.07 -5.03 18.67
N HIS A 105 -0.88 -5.09 17.74
CA HIS A 105 -0.60 -5.40 16.35
C HIS A 105 -1.24 -4.34 15.46
N SER A 106 -0.46 -3.53 14.76
CA SER A 106 -1.00 -2.49 13.87
C SER A 106 -0.62 -2.74 12.42
N VAL A 107 -1.31 -2.06 11.51
CA VAL A 107 -0.95 -1.98 10.10
C VAL A 107 -0.69 -0.54 9.71
N GLN A 108 0.15 -0.37 8.68
CA GLN A 108 0.67 0.92 8.22
C GLN A 108 1.49 1.63 9.33
N LEU A 109 2.04 2.81 9.01
CA LEU A 109 2.78 3.59 9.98
C LEU A 109 1.80 4.17 11.01
N ASN A 110 1.86 3.66 12.24
CA ASN A 110 0.99 4.08 13.34
C ASN A 110 1.80 4.64 14.52
N LEU A 111 2.12 5.93 14.44
CA LEU A 111 2.95 6.63 15.43
C LEU A 111 2.30 6.66 16.83
N ALA A 112 0.98 6.82 16.91
CA ALA A 112 0.28 6.92 18.19
C ALA A 112 0.36 5.60 18.96
N VAL A 113 0.10 4.48 18.30
CA VAL A 113 0.19 3.13 18.89
C VAL A 113 1.63 2.80 19.26
N GLU A 114 2.61 3.15 18.42
CA GLU A 114 4.03 2.97 18.74
C GLU A 114 4.45 3.80 19.97
N TYR A 115 4.00 5.04 20.08
CA TYR A 115 4.27 5.87 21.25
C TYR A 115 3.72 5.23 22.53
N VAL A 116 2.46 4.78 22.51
CA VAL A 116 1.82 4.12 23.65
C VAL A 116 2.52 2.79 23.98
N SER A 117 2.93 2.02 22.96
CA SER A 117 3.72 0.79 23.13
C SER A 117 4.97 1.04 23.96
N ARG A 118 5.78 2.03 23.56
CA ARG A 118 7.01 2.40 24.26
C ARG A 118 6.75 2.90 25.67
N LYS A 119 5.75 3.78 25.84
CA LYS A 119 5.38 4.37 27.13
C LYS A 119 4.91 3.30 28.13
N LEU A 120 4.04 2.39 27.69
CA LEU A 120 3.44 1.36 28.54
C LEU A 120 4.26 0.07 28.61
N LYS A 121 5.31 -0.05 27.80
CA LYS A 121 6.10 -1.27 27.62
C LYS A 121 5.22 -2.46 27.19
N ILE A 122 4.30 -2.19 26.26
CA ILE A 122 3.47 -3.21 25.61
C ILE A 122 4.16 -3.58 24.29
N PRO A 123 4.50 -4.86 24.03
CA PRO A 123 5.12 -5.25 22.77
C PRO A 123 4.24 -4.91 21.57
N HIS A 124 4.87 -4.46 20.48
CA HIS A 124 4.17 -3.98 19.30
C HIS A 124 4.76 -4.59 18.02
N LEU A 125 3.91 -5.31 17.28
CA LEU A 125 4.20 -5.76 15.93
C LEU A 125 3.49 -4.85 14.92
N MET A 126 4.24 -4.24 14.01
CA MET A 126 3.69 -3.35 12.99
C MET A 126 3.83 -3.96 11.59
N ASN A 127 2.73 -4.05 10.86
CA ASN A 127 2.70 -4.49 9.47
C ASN A 127 2.91 -3.30 8.53
N ILE A 128 4.03 -3.29 7.80
CA ILE A 128 4.23 -2.37 6.68
C ILE A 128 4.75 -3.17 5.48
N TYR A 129 3.83 -3.58 4.62
CA TYR A 129 4.12 -4.55 3.56
C TYR A 129 5.18 -4.05 2.57
N GLN A 130 5.05 -2.81 2.11
CA GLN A 130 6.01 -2.18 1.20
C GLN A 130 6.37 -0.78 1.63
N LEU A 131 7.63 -0.42 1.42
CA LEU A 131 8.14 0.94 1.51
C LEU A 131 9.36 1.05 0.59
N GLN A 132 9.39 2.06 -0.27
CA GLN A 132 10.51 2.21 -1.19
C GLN A 132 11.77 2.57 -0.43
N GLU A 133 12.92 2.09 -0.91
CA GLU A 133 14.20 2.27 -0.22
C GLU A 133 14.55 3.76 0.02
N LYS A 134 14.14 4.64 -0.90
CA LYS A 134 14.30 6.09 -0.80
C LYS A 134 13.44 6.75 0.28
N GLU A 135 12.36 6.12 0.72
CA GLU A 135 11.47 6.66 1.76
C GLU A 135 12.06 6.49 3.16
N PHE A 136 12.94 5.50 3.36
CA PHE A 136 13.70 5.38 4.62
C PHE A 136 14.64 6.57 4.85
N LYS A 137 15.09 7.24 3.77
CA LYS A 137 16.01 8.39 3.85
C LYS A 137 15.36 9.65 4.42
N ILE A 138 14.03 9.75 4.32
CA ILE A 138 13.31 10.97 4.71
C ILE A 138 12.74 10.94 6.12
N CYS A 139 12.86 9.82 6.83
CA CYS A 139 12.41 9.71 8.21
C CYS A 139 13.48 10.26 9.18
N PRO A 140 13.22 11.36 9.91
CA PRO A 140 14.21 12.03 10.75
C PRO A 140 14.47 11.34 12.09
N ALA A 141 13.70 10.31 12.44
CA ALA A 141 13.74 9.67 13.75
C ALA A 141 13.30 8.20 13.72
N ASP A 142 13.69 7.45 14.76
CA ASP A 142 13.26 6.07 14.97
C ASP A 142 11.81 6.02 15.49
N ILE A 143 10.86 6.21 14.58
CA ILE A 143 9.41 6.19 14.84
C ILE A 143 8.74 4.86 14.53
N TYR A 144 9.50 3.89 13.99
CA TYR A 144 8.97 2.57 13.63
C TYR A 144 8.98 1.62 14.82
N ALA A 145 8.08 0.64 14.79
CA ALA A 145 8.09 -0.44 15.77
C ALA A 145 9.41 -1.23 15.71
N LYS A 146 9.79 -1.81 16.84
CA LYS A 146 10.95 -2.72 16.93
C LYS A 146 10.74 -4.04 16.19
N TYR A 147 9.48 -4.47 16.09
CA TYR A 147 9.09 -5.69 15.41
C TYR A 147 8.22 -5.35 14.21
N HIS A 148 8.60 -5.90 13.07
CA HIS A 148 7.99 -5.68 11.79
C HIS A 148 7.54 -7.02 11.18
N LEU A 149 6.45 -6.99 10.42
CA LEU A 149 5.98 -8.09 9.60
C LEU A 149 5.56 -7.56 8.23
N CYS A 150 5.96 -8.27 7.18
CA CYS A 150 5.47 -8.09 5.82
C CYS A 150 5.21 -9.45 5.18
N ASP A 151 4.82 -9.45 3.92
CA ASP A 151 4.38 -10.62 3.15
C ASP A 151 5.35 -11.01 2.03
N SER A 152 6.54 -10.41 1.99
CA SER A 152 7.68 -10.82 1.13
C SER A 152 9.01 -10.83 1.86
N ASN A 153 9.91 -11.74 1.46
CA ASN A 153 11.27 -11.79 1.99
C ASN A 153 12.06 -10.58 1.50
N MET A 154 11.87 -10.16 0.24
CA MET A 154 12.49 -8.96 -0.32
C MET A 154 12.27 -7.72 0.56
N TYR A 155 11.03 -7.44 0.96
CA TYR A 155 10.75 -6.31 1.84
C TYR A 155 11.20 -6.58 3.27
N SER A 156 11.10 -7.81 3.78
CA SER A 156 11.58 -8.13 5.13
C SER A 156 13.08 -7.84 5.28
N ASP A 157 13.87 -8.23 4.29
CA ASP A 157 15.31 -7.98 4.24
C ASP A 157 15.62 -6.48 4.10
N LEU A 158 14.84 -5.76 3.30
CA LEU A 158 14.96 -4.30 3.17
C LEU A 158 14.73 -3.60 4.52
N TRP A 159 13.66 -3.94 5.23
CA TRP A 159 13.33 -3.38 6.54
C TRP A 159 14.42 -3.67 7.58
N GLN A 160 14.87 -4.93 7.65
CA GLN A 160 15.93 -5.32 8.57
C GLN A 160 17.24 -4.57 8.28
N ARG A 161 17.64 -4.48 7.01
CA ARG A 161 18.87 -3.79 6.59
C ARG A 161 18.82 -2.28 6.80
N ARG A 162 17.66 -1.65 6.60
CA ARG A 162 17.53 -0.19 6.67
C ARG A 162 17.33 0.34 8.09
N LEU A 163 16.64 -0.39 8.97
CA LEU A 163 16.32 0.07 10.32
C LEU A 163 16.95 -0.76 11.45
N ASN A 164 17.64 -1.86 11.13
CA ASN A 164 18.19 -2.80 12.13
C ASN A 164 17.13 -3.28 13.13
N ILE A 165 15.94 -3.61 12.62
CA ILE A 165 14.81 -4.12 13.40
C ILE A 165 14.57 -5.60 13.14
N SER A 166 13.81 -6.26 14.02
CA SER A 166 13.34 -7.62 13.76
C SER A 166 12.23 -7.57 12.72
N SER A 167 12.46 -8.15 11.55
CA SER A 167 11.45 -8.29 10.50
C SER A 167 11.22 -9.76 10.17
N ARG A 168 9.97 -10.14 9.89
CA ARG A 168 9.64 -11.47 9.35
C ARG A 168 8.69 -11.38 8.17
N CYS A 169 8.96 -12.19 7.16
CA CYS A 169 7.99 -12.49 6.11
C CYS A 169 7.01 -13.56 6.61
N ILE A 170 5.72 -13.23 6.64
CA ILE A 170 4.62 -14.18 6.84
C ILE A 170 3.60 -13.94 5.73
N ARG A 171 3.30 -15.00 4.96
CA ARG A 171 2.43 -14.89 3.79
C ARG A 171 0.98 -14.56 4.19
N PRO A 172 0.19 -13.98 3.26
CA PRO A 172 -1.23 -13.75 3.52
C PRO A 172 -1.93 -15.07 3.81
N VAL A 173 -2.86 -15.03 4.76
CA VAL A 173 -3.68 -16.19 5.14
C VAL A 173 -4.75 -16.45 4.09
N ALA A 174 -4.95 -17.72 3.72
CA ALA A 174 -6.05 -18.11 2.83
C ALA A 174 -7.43 -17.82 3.44
N LEU A 175 -8.40 -17.45 2.57
CA LEU A 175 -9.78 -17.16 2.97
C LEU A 175 -10.53 -18.38 3.52
N GLN A 176 -10.13 -19.58 3.08
CA GLN A 176 -10.76 -20.85 3.42
C GLN A 176 -9.75 -21.79 4.08
N ASP A 177 -10.25 -22.73 4.88
CA ASP A 177 -9.44 -23.78 5.51
C ASP A 177 -8.98 -24.85 4.51
N GLU A 178 -9.60 -24.91 3.34
CA GLU A 178 -9.36 -25.94 2.33
C GLU A 178 -9.23 -25.34 0.93
N PHE A 179 -8.35 -25.95 0.13
CA PHE A 179 -8.20 -25.68 -1.29
C PHE A 179 -9.41 -26.21 -2.06
N ARG A 180 -10.08 -25.36 -2.84
CA ARG A 180 -11.30 -25.69 -3.58
C ARG A 180 -11.00 -26.01 -5.04
N LYS A 181 -10.71 -27.28 -5.30
CA LYS A 181 -10.41 -27.78 -6.65
C LYS A 181 -11.58 -27.59 -7.62
N LYS A 182 -11.31 -27.10 -8.83
CA LYS A 182 -12.30 -27.05 -9.91
C LYS A 182 -12.56 -28.45 -10.46
N LYS A 183 -13.81 -28.68 -10.89
CA LYS A 183 -14.25 -29.99 -11.42
C LYS A 183 -13.65 -30.32 -12.79
N THR A 184 -13.41 -29.30 -13.60
CA THR A 184 -12.87 -29.43 -14.96
C THR A 184 -12.11 -28.18 -15.36
N TYR A 185 -11.06 -28.38 -16.15
CA TYR A 185 -10.24 -27.33 -16.75
C TYR A 185 -10.47 -27.21 -18.26
N ILE A 186 -11.35 -28.03 -18.85
CA ILE A 186 -11.73 -27.91 -20.27
C ILE A 186 -12.69 -26.71 -20.40
N LYS A 187 -12.35 -25.75 -21.27
CA LYS A 187 -13.06 -24.48 -21.42
C LYS A 187 -13.15 -24.06 -22.88
N ASP A 188 -14.34 -23.64 -23.31
CA ASP A 188 -14.56 -23.03 -24.63
C ASP A 188 -14.20 -21.54 -24.66
N LYS A 189 -14.32 -20.87 -23.50
CA LYS A 189 -14.01 -19.46 -23.27
C LYS A 189 -13.38 -19.33 -21.89
N ILE A 190 -12.22 -18.66 -21.82
CA ILE A 190 -11.49 -18.45 -20.57
C ILE A 190 -11.92 -17.14 -19.93
N LYS A 191 -12.34 -17.18 -18.67
CA LYS A 191 -12.66 -16.00 -17.86
C LYS A 191 -11.49 -15.63 -16.98
N ILE A 192 -10.95 -14.43 -17.17
CA ILE A 192 -9.80 -13.88 -16.46
C ILE A 192 -10.33 -12.83 -15.48
N LEU A 193 -9.93 -12.92 -14.22
CA LEU A 193 -10.32 -12.00 -13.16
C LEU A 193 -9.15 -11.09 -12.78
N MET A 194 -9.43 -9.81 -12.56
CA MET A 194 -8.55 -8.88 -11.86
C MET A 194 -9.27 -8.38 -10.60
N LEU A 195 -8.56 -8.40 -9.47
CA LEU A 195 -9.07 -7.95 -8.18
C LEU A 195 -8.26 -6.77 -7.63
N GLY A 196 -8.97 -5.74 -7.15
CA GLY A 196 -8.42 -4.55 -6.51
C GLY A 196 -8.79 -3.26 -7.23
N ALA A 197 -8.63 -2.13 -6.54
CA ALA A 197 -8.95 -0.80 -7.06
C ALA A 197 -8.31 -0.55 -8.44
N VAL A 198 -9.05 0.12 -9.32
CA VAL A 198 -8.59 0.49 -10.66
C VAL A 198 -7.74 1.75 -10.54
N CYS A 199 -6.41 1.57 -10.53
CA CYS A 199 -5.44 2.66 -10.35
C CYS A 199 -4.10 2.32 -11.00
N GLU A 200 -3.26 3.34 -11.24
CA GLU A 200 -1.96 3.22 -11.92
C GLU A 200 -1.09 2.09 -11.35
N ARG A 201 -1.05 1.97 -10.01
CA ARG A 201 -0.27 0.97 -9.27
C ARG A 201 -0.64 -0.47 -9.63
N LYS A 202 -1.93 -0.71 -9.94
CA LYS A 202 -2.47 -2.02 -10.32
C LYS A 202 -2.41 -2.29 -11.82
N ASN A 203 -2.14 -1.26 -12.64
CA ASN A 203 -1.75 -1.39 -14.05
C ASN A 203 -2.75 -2.20 -14.92
N GLN A 204 -4.05 -2.01 -14.70
CA GLN A 204 -5.13 -2.62 -15.49
C GLN A 204 -5.05 -2.30 -16.99
N MET A 205 -4.60 -1.11 -17.37
CA MET A 205 -4.41 -0.71 -18.77
C MET A 205 -3.46 -1.68 -19.51
N ALA A 206 -2.37 -2.11 -18.88
CA ALA A 206 -1.48 -3.09 -19.48
C ALA A 206 -2.12 -4.47 -19.62
N ALA A 207 -2.93 -4.89 -18.63
CA ALA A 207 -3.70 -6.12 -18.70
C ALA A 207 -4.71 -6.10 -19.85
N ILE A 208 -5.48 -5.01 -19.99
CA ILE A 208 -6.47 -4.81 -21.06
C ILE A 208 -5.80 -4.97 -22.42
N ARG A 209 -4.69 -4.26 -22.66
CA ARG A 209 -3.93 -4.32 -23.92
C ARG A 209 -3.34 -5.71 -24.20
N ALA A 210 -2.84 -6.39 -23.17
CA ALA A 210 -2.26 -7.73 -23.32
C ALA A 210 -3.34 -8.78 -23.65
N VAL A 211 -4.49 -8.70 -23.00
CA VAL A 211 -5.65 -9.57 -23.26
C VAL A 211 -6.21 -9.29 -24.65
N GLU A 212 -6.42 -8.02 -25.02
CA GLU A 212 -6.84 -7.61 -26.37
C GLU A 212 -5.98 -8.26 -27.47
N ALA A 213 -4.64 -8.20 -27.32
CA ALA A 213 -3.71 -8.79 -28.28
C ALA A 213 -3.85 -10.31 -28.45
N CYS A 214 -4.46 -11.00 -27.47
CA CYS A 214 -4.67 -12.45 -27.48
C CYS A 214 -6.08 -12.85 -27.95
N MET A 215 -7.05 -11.92 -27.97
CA MET A 215 -8.45 -12.23 -28.31
C MET A 215 -8.64 -12.72 -29.76
N GLY A 216 -7.71 -12.39 -30.67
CA GLY A 216 -7.75 -12.88 -32.05
C GLY A 216 -7.50 -14.39 -32.19
N SER A 217 -6.83 -15.00 -31.21
CA SER A 217 -6.46 -16.43 -31.22
C SER A 217 -7.25 -17.25 -30.21
N TYR A 218 -7.74 -16.62 -29.13
CA TYR A 218 -8.42 -17.33 -28.04
C TYR A 218 -9.69 -16.60 -27.60
N LYS A 219 -10.74 -17.36 -27.26
CA LYS A 219 -11.97 -16.80 -26.71
C LYS A 219 -11.77 -16.48 -25.23
N MET A 220 -11.79 -15.20 -24.87
CA MET A 220 -11.58 -14.76 -23.50
C MET A 220 -12.50 -13.62 -23.07
N GLU A 221 -12.63 -13.46 -21.76
CA GLU A 221 -13.32 -12.35 -21.08
C GLU A 221 -12.49 -11.92 -19.88
N LEU A 222 -12.28 -10.62 -19.74
CA LEU A 222 -11.59 -9.99 -18.62
C LEU A 222 -12.62 -9.33 -17.71
N ARG A 223 -12.68 -9.75 -16.45
CA ARG A 223 -13.51 -9.16 -15.41
C ARG A 223 -12.63 -8.38 -14.45
N ILE A 224 -12.96 -7.11 -14.23
CA ILE A 224 -12.23 -6.21 -13.35
C ILE A 224 -13.14 -5.85 -12.19
N ALA A 225 -12.81 -6.30 -10.98
CA ALA A 225 -13.58 -6.03 -9.76
C ALA A 225 -12.73 -5.24 -8.75
N GLY A 226 -13.20 -4.04 -8.45
CA GLY A 226 -12.54 -3.06 -7.59
C GLY A 226 -13.10 -1.67 -7.84
N ASP A 227 -12.89 -0.77 -6.87
CA ASP A 227 -13.33 0.61 -7.00
C ASP A 227 -12.74 1.27 -8.26
N ALA A 228 -13.62 1.91 -9.03
CA ALA A 228 -13.34 2.48 -10.35
C ALA A 228 -13.64 4.00 -10.38
N GLY A 229 -13.58 4.67 -9.24
CA GLY A 229 -13.80 6.11 -9.13
C GLY A 229 -12.60 6.99 -9.49
N SER A 230 -11.51 6.44 -10.04
CA SER A 230 -10.30 7.20 -10.39
C SER A 230 -10.29 7.63 -11.87
N ASP A 231 -9.59 8.72 -12.19
CA ASP A 231 -9.40 9.16 -13.59
C ASP A 231 -8.76 8.05 -14.45
N TYR A 232 -7.83 7.30 -13.87
CA TYR A 232 -7.20 6.16 -14.52
C TYR A 232 -8.23 5.05 -14.87
N ALA A 233 -9.27 4.88 -14.05
CA ALA A 233 -10.35 3.96 -14.37
C ALA A 233 -11.17 4.43 -15.57
N GLU A 234 -11.44 5.74 -15.69
CA GLU A 234 -12.11 6.33 -16.84
C GLU A 234 -11.29 6.15 -18.13
N GLU A 235 -9.96 6.27 -18.06
CA GLU A 235 -9.05 5.98 -19.18
C GLU A 235 -9.15 4.51 -19.61
N CYS A 236 -9.17 3.58 -18.64
CA CYS A 236 -9.32 2.15 -18.93
C CYS A 236 -10.67 1.81 -19.59
N ILE A 237 -11.75 2.41 -19.09
CA ILE A 237 -13.11 2.21 -19.64
C ILE A 237 -13.20 2.81 -21.05
N SER A 238 -12.70 4.03 -21.24
CA SER A 238 -12.68 4.71 -22.54
C SER A 238 -11.91 3.91 -23.57
N TYR A 239 -10.73 3.39 -23.21
CA TYR A 239 -9.95 2.52 -24.08
C TYR A 239 -10.73 1.28 -24.52
N ALA A 240 -11.41 0.60 -23.58
CA ALA A 240 -12.21 -0.58 -23.89
C ALA A 240 -13.38 -0.26 -24.85
N VAL A 241 -14.01 0.90 -24.72
CA VAL A 241 -15.07 1.36 -25.63
C VAL A 241 -14.50 1.69 -27.02
N GLU A 242 -13.44 2.48 -27.08
CA GLU A 242 -12.80 2.92 -28.33
C GLU A 242 -12.27 1.73 -29.16
N HIS A 243 -11.82 0.68 -28.49
CA HIS A 243 -11.31 -0.55 -29.10
C HIS A 243 -12.39 -1.62 -29.32
N THR A 244 -13.68 -1.32 -29.08
CA THR A 244 -14.80 -2.25 -29.26
C THR A 244 -14.66 -3.54 -28.42
N LEU A 245 -14.15 -3.41 -27.19
CA LEU A 245 -13.90 -4.51 -26.25
C LEU A 245 -14.97 -4.64 -25.17
N SER A 246 -16.02 -3.82 -25.19
CA SER A 246 -17.02 -3.71 -24.12
C SER A 246 -17.80 -5.02 -23.83
N GLU A 247 -17.87 -5.95 -24.78
CA GLU A 247 -18.48 -7.28 -24.57
C GLU A 247 -17.51 -8.28 -23.91
N ASN A 248 -16.21 -8.02 -23.98
CA ASN A 248 -15.15 -8.88 -23.47
C ASN A 248 -14.52 -8.36 -22.18
N ILE A 249 -14.62 -7.06 -21.88
CA ILE A 249 -14.02 -6.42 -20.70
C ILE A 249 -15.12 -5.84 -19.83
N ILE A 250 -15.33 -6.47 -18.66
CA ILE A 250 -16.44 -6.18 -17.76
C ILE A 250 -15.91 -5.55 -16.47
N PHE A 251 -16.34 -4.32 -16.18
CA PHE A 251 -16.04 -3.63 -14.92
C PHE A 251 -17.18 -3.84 -13.93
N HIS A 252 -16.89 -4.43 -12.77
CA HIS A 252 -17.88 -4.71 -11.72
C HIS A 252 -18.00 -3.59 -10.67
N GLY A 253 -17.06 -2.63 -10.65
CA GLY A 253 -16.93 -1.69 -9.54
C GLY A 253 -16.51 -2.40 -8.25
N PHE A 254 -16.72 -1.75 -7.09
CA PHE A 254 -16.42 -2.35 -5.79
C PHE A 254 -17.35 -3.55 -5.50
N VAL A 255 -16.75 -4.70 -5.19
CA VAL A 255 -17.44 -5.94 -4.86
C VAL A 255 -17.06 -6.37 -3.45
N SER A 256 -18.01 -6.32 -2.51
CA SER A 256 -17.76 -6.68 -1.11
C SER A 256 -17.56 -8.20 -0.91
N ASP A 257 -18.31 -9.02 -1.65
CA ASP A 257 -18.14 -10.49 -1.67
C ASP A 257 -17.65 -10.97 -3.03
N ILE A 258 -16.35 -11.28 -3.10
CA ILE A 258 -15.68 -11.73 -4.31
C ILE A 258 -15.83 -13.24 -4.57
N MET A 259 -16.39 -14.02 -3.63
CA MET A 259 -16.47 -15.48 -3.76
C MET A 259 -17.18 -15.92 -5.06
N PRO A 260 -18.31 -15.32 -5.48
CA PRO A 260 -18.96 -15.70 -6.74
C PRO A 260 -18.04 -15.49 -7.96
N LEU A 261 -17.24 -14.42 -7.98
CA LEU A 261 -16.30 -14.15 -9.06
C LEU A 261 -15.17 -15.18 -9.08
N LEU A 262 -14.65 -15.56 -7.91
CA LEU A 262 -13.65 -16.62 -7.78
C LEU A 262 -14.19 -17.98 -8.25
N GLU A 263 -15.44 -18.31 -7.96
CA GLU A 263 -16.04 -19.57 -8.42
C GLU A 263 -16.24 -19.60 -9.94
N GLU A 264 -16.67 -18.48 -10.52
CA GLU A 264 -17.00 -18.36 -11.94
C GLU A 264 -15.79 -18.22 -12.89
N CYS A 265 -14.70 -17.60 -12.43
CA CYS A 265 -13.53 -17.31 -13.29
C CYS A 265 -12.53 -18.47 -13.31
N ASP A 266 -11.68 -18.51 -14.34
CA ASP A 266 -10.70 -19.59 -14.57
C ASP A 266 -9.28 -19.17 -14.22
N CYS A 267 -8.95 -17.90 -14.48
CA CYS A 267 -7.63 -17.32 -14.22
C CYS A 267 -7.75 -16.07 -13.35
N LEU A 268 -6.71 -15.78 -12.57
CA LEU A 268 -6.46 -14.44 -12.02
C LEU A 268 -5.30 -13.81 -12.78
N LEU A 269 -5.45 -12.56 -13.21
CA LEU A 269 -4.40 -11.74 -13.80
C LEU A 269 -4.01 -10.59 -12.86
N CYS A 270 -2.76 -10.56 -12.42
CA CYS A 270 -2.21 -9.53 -11.54
C CYS A 270 -1.04 -8.82 -12.22
N THR A 271 -1.26 -7.58 -12.68
CA THR A 271 -0.28 -6.79 -13.44
C THR A 271 0.33 -5.64 -12.64
N SER A 272 0.15 -5.64 -11.32
CA SER A 272 0.64 -4.60 -10.41
C SER A 272 2.11 -4.25 -10.65
N VAL A 273 2.43 -2.96 -10.51
CA VAL A 273 3.81 -2.43 -10.65
C VAL A 273 4.42 -2.00 -9.31
N ASP A 274 3.59 -1.92 -8.26
CA ASP A 274 4.04 -1.58 -6.92
C ASP A 274 3.13 -2.30 -5.88
N GLU A 275 3.58 -3.49 -5.49
CA GLU A 275 3.02 -4.36 -4.44
C GLU A 275 4.16 -5.12 -3.72
N SER A 276 3.94 -5.53 -2.46
CA SER A 276 4.82 -6.49 -1.78
C SER A 276 4.42 -7.92 -2.10
N PHE A 277 3.17 -8.28 -1.81
CA PHE A 277 2.59 -9.54 -2.26
C PHE A 277 1.09 -9.35 -2.53
N PRO A 278 0.57 -9.66 -3.73
CA PRO A 278 -0.85 -9.47 -4.02
C PRO A 278 -1.73 -10.48 -3.26
N SER A 279 -2.47 -10.03 -2.24
CA SER A 279 -3.35 -10.91 -1.46
C SER A 279 -4.41 -11.61 -2.32
N SER A 280 -4.88 -10.96 -3.38
CA SER A 280 -5.83 -11.52 -4.35
C SER A 280 -5.34 -12.79 -5.02
N MET A 281 -4.01 -12.99 -5.15
CA MET A 281 -3.45 -14.23 -5.66
C MET A 281 -3.69 -15.40 -4.71
N VAL A 282 -3.62 -15.16 -3.40
CA VAL A 282 -3.91 -16.20 -2.40
C VAL A 282 -5.40 -16.56 -2.41
N GLU A 283 -6.27 -15.56 -2.54
CA GLU A 283 -7.71 -15.74 -2.67
C GLU A 283 -8.06 -16.57 -3.91
N ALA A 284 -7.52 -16.19 -5.08
CA ALA A 284 -7.72 -16.91 -6.33
C ALA A 284 -7.15 -18.33 -6.31
N LEU A 285 -5.95 -18.50 -5.78
CA LEU A 285 -5.31 -19.81 -5.66
C LEU A 285 -6.14 -20.73 -4.77
N THR A 286 -6.74 -20.23 -3.68
CA THR A 286 -7.63 -21.01 -2.80
C THR A 286 -8.84 -21.58 -3.55
N TYR A 287 -9.29 -20.91 -4.62
CA TYR A 287 -10.40 -21.32 -5.49
C TYR A 287 -9.94 -22.01 -6.79
N ASP A 288 -8.69 -22.46 -6.81
CA ASP A 288 -8.09 -23.21 -7.92
C ASP A 288 -8.16 -22.46 -9.26
N LEU A 289 -7.90 -21.14 -9.22
CA LEU A 289 -7.68 -20.32 -10.41
C LEU A 289 -6.22 -20.44 -10.85
N THR A 290 -6.01 -20.46 -12.17
CA THR A 290 -4.67 -20.30 -12.74
C THR A 290 -4.17 -18.88 -12.49
N ILE A 291 -2.97 -18.76 -11.94
CA ILE A 291 -2.37 -17.47 -11.63
C ILE A 291 -1.52 -17.00 -12.80
N ILE A 292 -1.79 -15.79 -13.29
CA ILE A 292 -0.98 -15.06 -14.28
C ILE A 292 -0.54 -13.74 -13.63
N SER A 293 0.76 -13.45 -13.58
CA SER A 293 1.22 -12.24 -12.88
C SER A 293 2.53 -11.65 -13.42
N THR A 294 2.74 -10.36 -13.19
CA THR A 294 4.05 -9.72 -13.31
C THR A 294 5.01 -10.22 -12.21
N PRO A 295 6.35 -10.08 -12.40
CA PRO A 295 7.33 -10.54 -11.41
C PRO A 295 7.47 -9.53 -10.26
N ILE A 296 6.35 -9.07 -9.68
CA ILE A 296 6.34 -8.04 -8.64
C ILE A 296 6.79 -8.60 -7.29
N ALA A 297 7.83 -8.00 -6.71
CA ALA A 297 8.31 -8.19 -5.35
C ALA A 297 8.31 -9.67 -4.87
N GLY A 298 7.40 -10.05 -3.98
CA GLY A 298 7.36 -11.39 -3.39
C GLY A 298 6.78 -12.48 -4.30
N VAL A 299 6.22 -12.14 -5.47
CA VAL A 299 5.63 -13.13 -6.39
C VAL A 299 6.65 -14.18 -6.85
N PRO A 300 7.85 -13.82 -7.36
CA PRO A 300 8.85 -14.80 -7.79
C PRO A 300 9.46 -15.62 -6.64
N GLU A 301 9.20 -15.27 -5.38
CA GLU A 301 9.64 -16.07 -4.23
C GLU A 301 8.78 -17.33 -4.03
N VAL A 302 7.57 -17.36 -4.60
CA VAL A 302 6.58 -18.44 -4.43
C VAL A 302 6.18 -19.07 -5.76
N PHE A 303 6.03 -18.24 -6.80
CA PHE A 303 5.54 -18.66 -8.09
C PHE A 303 6.66 -18.77 -9.12
N VAL A 304 6.73 -19.94 -9.76
CA VAL A 304 7.72 -20.29 -10.77
C VAL A 304 6.99 -20.45 -12.11
N ASN A 305 7.43 -19.68 -13.10
CA ASN A 305 6.82 -19.66 -14.43
C ASN A 305 6.73 -21.07 -15.03
N ASN A 306 5.59 -21.41 -15.66
CA ASN A 306 5.32 -22.71 -16.28
C ASN A 306 5.42 -23.94 -15.33
N HIS A 307 5.40 -23.70 -14.02
CA HIS A 307 5.39 -24.76 -13.01
C HIS A 307 4.14 -24.71 -12.14
N ASN A 308 3.88 -23.62 -11.43
CA ASN A 308 2.73 -23.44 -10.54
C ASN A 308 1.92 -22.15 -10.83
N ALA A 309 2.38 -21.35 -11.79
CA ALA A 309 1.74 -20.14 -12.30
C ALA A 309 2.40 -19.73 -13.64
N PHE A 310 1.87 -18.68 -14.26
CA PHE A 310 2.48 -17.99 -15.39
C PHE A 310 2.99 -16.62 -14.92
N VAL A 311 4.31 -16.47 -14.82
CA VAL A 311 4.95 -15.23 -14.34
C VAL A 311 5.66 -14.59 -15.52
N SER A 312 5.28 -13.36 -15.86
CA SER A 312 5.83 -12.66 -17.01
C SER A 312 7.29 -12.28 -16.80
N MET A 313 8.00 -12.14 -17.92
CA MET A 313 9.42 -11.74 -17.91
C MET A 313 9.62 -10.33 -17.33
N ASP A 314 8.68 -9.43 -17.58
CA ASP A 314 8.71 -8.04 -17.13
C ASP A 314 7.29 -7.47 -16.96
N PHE A 315 7.20 -6.16 -16.70
CA PHE A 315 5.94 -5.42 -16.53
C PHE A 315 5.35 -4.89 -17.85
N SER A 316 5.93 -5.26 -19.01
CA SER A 316 5.49 -4.76 -20.31
C SER A 316 4.23 -5.47 -20.79
N VAL A 317 3.45 -4.80 -21.64
CA VAL A 317 2.27 -5.39 -22.30
C VAL A 317 2.65 -6.65 -23.08
N SER A 318 3.82 -6.66 -23.72
CA SER A 318 4.30 -7.82 -24.48
C SER A 318 4.62 -9.01 -23.57
N GLY A 319 5.32 -8.76 -22.45
CA GLY A 319 5.65 -9.80 -21.48
C GLY A 319 4.41 -10.39 -20.82
N ILE A 320 3.45 -9.55 -20.44
CA ILE A 320 2.16 -9.99 -19.90
C ILE A 320 1.38 -10.82 -20.94
N GLY A 321 1.34 -10.35 -22.20
CA GLY A 321 0.66 -11.04 -23.29
C GLY A 321 1.26 -12.41 -23.61
N GLU A 322 2.58 -12.58 -23.48
CA GLU A 322 3.22 -13.90 -23.63
C GLU A 322 2.76 -14.87 -22.55
N SER A 323 2.76 -14.46 -21.27
CA SER A 323 2.26 -15.32 -20.19
C SER A 323 0.78 -15.67 -20.32
N VAL A 324 -0.04 -14.77 -20.87
CA VAL A 324 -1.44 -15.08 -21.22
C VAL A 324 -1.49 -16.16 -22.31
N ARG A 325 -0.67 -16.06 -23.38
CA ARG A 325 -0.61 -17.08 -24.44
C ARG A 325 -0.15 -18.43 -23.92
N GLU A 326 0.96 -18.48 -23.18
CA GLU A 326 1.48 -19.71 -22.56
C GLU A 326 0.39 -20.39 -21.71
N CYS A 327 -0.36 -19.60 -20.93
CA CYS A 327 -1.49 -20.09 -20.16
C CYS A 327 -2.57 -20.72 -21.05
N MET A 328 -2.99 -20.04 -22.12
CA MET A 328 -4.01 -20.56 -23.04
C MET A 328 -3.54 -21.85 -23.75
N GLU A 329 -2.26 -21.95 -24.10
CA GLU A 329 -1.67 -23.14 -24.71
C GLU A 329 -1.70 -24.34 -23.76
N CYS A 330 -1.36 -24.13 -22.48
CA CYS A 330 -1.49 -25.16 -21.45
C CYS A 330 -2.94 -25.61 -21.22
N TYR A 331 -3.92 -24.71 -21.32
CA TYR A 331 -5.34 -25.09 -21.30
C TYR A 331 -5.71 -25.94 -22.52
N ALA A 332 -5.24 -25.58 -23.71
CA ALA A 332 -5.56 -26.27 -24.96
C ALA A 332 -4.92 -27.67 -25.05
N ASN A 333 -3.69 -27.83 -24.55
CA ASN A 333 -2.95 -29.09 -24.62
C ASN A 333 -3.13 -30.00 -23.38
N GLY A 334 -3.78 -29.50 -22.32
CA GLY A 334 -4.07 -30.23 -21.09
C GLY A 334 -2.97 -30.20 -20.02
N GLU A 335 -1.81 -29.57 -20.29
CA GLU A 335 -0.73 -29.40 -19.31
C GLU A 335 -1.15 -28.55 -18.11
N ILE A 336 -2.24 -27.77 -18.23
CA ILE A 336 -2.79 -26.97 -17.14
C ILE A 336 -3.10 -27.81 -15.89
N ASN A 337 -3.46 -29.08 -16.04
CA ASN A 337 -3.70 -30.00 -14.90
C ASN A 337 -2.46 -30.12 -14.00
N ARG A 338 -1.27 -30.18 -14.60
CA ARG A 338 0.00 -30.25 -13.86
C ARG A 338 0.28 -28.94 -13.14
N ILE A 339 -0.02 -27.80 -13.76
CA ILE A 339 0.12 -26.48 -13.15
C ILE A 339 -0.77 -26.35 -11.91
N HIS A 340 -2.05 -26.72 -12.02
CA HIS A 340 -2.98 -26.72 -10.88
C HIS A 340 -2.53 -27.64 -9.74
N GLN A 341 -1.98 -28.82 -10.04
CA GLN A 341 -1.46 -29.71 -9.00
C GLN A 341 -0.27 -29.10 -8.25
N ASN A 342 0.68 -28.49 -8.96
CA ASN A 342 1.80 -27.80 -8.33
C ASN A 342 1.34 -26.55 -7.56
N ALA A 343 0.30 -25.87 -8.06
CA ALA A 343 -0.30 -24.71 -7.40
C ALA A 343 -1.00 -25.10 -6.08
N GLU A 344 -1.66 -26.25 -6.03
CA GLU A 344 -2.23 -26.84 -4.81
C GLU A 344 -1.13 -27.13 -3.76
N ASP A 345 -0.01 -27.71 -4.17
CA ASP A 345 1.13 -27.98 -3.27
C ASP A 345 1.80 -26.68 -2.80
N THR A 346 1.86 -25.68 -3.68
CA THR A 346 2.32 -24.32 -3.34
C THR A 346 1.40 -23.70 -2.29
N TRP A 347 0.08 -23.86 -2.43
CA TRP A 347 -0.90 -23.37 -1.46
C TRP A 347 -0.70 -23.99 -0.08
N LYS A 348 -0.58 -25.33 -0.02
CA LYS A 348 -0.37 -26.07 1.24
C LYS A 348 0.90 -25.64 1.97
N SER A 349 1.96 -25.35 1.23
CA SER A 349 3.28 -25.04 1.78
C SER A 349 3.49 -23.56 2.12
N ASN A 350 2.60 -22.65 1.69
CA ASN A 350 2.79 -21.21 1.87
C ASN A 350 1.59 -20.49 2.51
N PHE A 351 0.35 -20.92 2.23
CA PHE A 351 -0.86 -20.15 2.56
C PHE A 351 -1.85 -20.90 3.45
N ASP A 352 -1.61 -22.19 3.72
CA ASP A 352 -2.42 -22.99 4.64
C ASP A 352 -2.58 -22.26 5.99
N ARG A 353 -3.83 -22.15 6.44
CA ARG A 353 -4.17 -21.37 7.64
C ARG A 353 -3.45 -21.87 8.89
N ARG A 354 -3.21 -23.18 9.00
CA ARG A 354 -2.51 -23.77 10.16
C ARG A 354 -1.04 -23.39 10.13
N LEU A 355 -0.41 -23.41 8.96
CA LEU A 355 0.97 -22.98 8.77
C LEU A 355 1.14 -21.50 9.12
N VAL A 356 0.32 -20.62 8.53
CA VAL A 356 0.41 -19.17 8.78
C VAL A 356 0.18 -18.86 10.26
N ARG A 357 -0.80 -19.51 10.90
CA ARG A 357 -1.06 -19.36 12.34
C ARG A 357 0.13 -19.79 13.18
N GLN A 358 0.79 -20.91 12.84
CA GLN A 358 1.99 -21.38 13.54
C GLN A 358 3.16 -20.39 13.39
N GLN A 359 3.37 -19.83 12.20
CA GLN A 359 4.40 -18.82 11.96
C GLN A 359 4.14 -17.54 12.78
N MET A 360 2.89 -17.07 12.80
CA MET A 360 2.48 -15.90 13.58
C MET A 360 2.61 -16.13 15.08
N ASP A 361 2.10 -17.26 15.58
CA ASP A 361 2.19 -17.65 16.99
C ASP A 361 3.64 -17.74 17.46
N SER A 362 4.51 -18.36 16.67
CA SER A 362 5.95 -18.41 16.92
C SER A 362 6.56 -17.00 17.01
N TYR A 363 6.14 -16.09 16.14
CA TYR A 363 6.63 -14.71 16.17
C TYR A 363 6.15 -13.96 17.41
N TYR A 364 4.85 -14.01 17.72
CA TYR A 364 4.28 -13.41 18.93
C TYR A 364 4.98 -13.91 20.19
N LYS A 365 5.21 -15.21 20.32
CA LYS A 365 5.94 -15.80 21.45
C LYS A 365 7.36 -15.26 21.57
N SER A 366 8.07 -15.12 20.45
CA SER A 366 9.43 -14.54 20.48
C SER A 366 9.44 -13.06 20.86
N ILE A 367 8.43 -12.29 20.42
CA ILE A 367 8.27 -10.88 20.77
C ILE A 367 7.93 -10.72 22.26
N LEU A 368 7.01 -11.54 22.77
CA LEU A 368 6.60 -11.54 24.19
C LEU A 368 7.75 -11.93 25.14
N ALA A 369 8.69 -12.75 24.67
CA ALA A 369 9.87 -13.14 25.41
C ALA A 369 10.90 -12.01 25.53
N ASP A 370 10.97 -11.09 24.56
CA ASP A 370 11.89 -9.97 24.57
C ASP A 370 11.34 -8.82 25.44
N LYS A 371 12.13 -8.40 26.44
CA LYS A 371 11.76 -7.37 27.43
C LYS A 371 12.37 -5.99 27.13
N ASN A 372 12.99 -5.81 25.97
CA ASN A 372 13.60 -4.55 25.57
C ASN A 372 12.63 -3.70 24.74
N PHE A 373 12.47 -2.44 25.15
CA PHE A 373 11.58 -1.47 24.51
C PHE A 373 12.37 -0.25 24.06
N LYS A 374 11.96 0.35 22.94
CA LYS A 374 12.49 1.63 22.48
C LYS A 374 12.02 2.76 23.42
N SER A 375 12.79 3.84 23.52
CA SER A 375 12.40 5.02 24.31
C SER A 375 11.43 5.92 23.55
N VAL A 376 10.57 6.63 24.29
CA VAL A 376 9.71 7.71 23.76
C VAL A 376 10.50 9.00 23.49
N ASP A 377 11.69 9.15 24.07
CA ASP A 377 12.46 10.41 24.04
C ASP A 377 12.65 10.91 22.60
N ILE A 378 13.06 10.05 21.67
CA ILE A 378 13.29 10.46 20.27
C ILE A 378 12.04 11.01 19.57
N ILE A 379 10.84 10.56 19.98
CA ILE A 379 9.58 11.09 19.46
C ILE A 379 9.29 12.46 20.08
N LEU A 380 9.56 12.62 21.38
CA LEU A 380 9.36 13.85 22.13
C LEU A 380 10.36 14.95 21.78
N ASP A 381 11.60 14.58 21.46
CA ASP A 381 12.69 15.50 21.12
C ASP A 381 12.38 16.32 19.86
N MET A 382 11.58 15.77 18.94
CA MET A 382 11.14 16.50 17.74
C MET A 382 10.00 17.48 18.01
N LYS A 383 9.31 17.38 19.15
CA LYS A 383 8.04 18.09 19.40
C LYS A 383 8.16 19.60 19.24
N GLU A 384 9.19 20.20 19.83
CA GLU A 384 9.35 21.66 19.81
C GLU A 384 9.52 22.20 18.38
N GLU A 385 10.35 21.54 17.58
CA GLU A 385 10.61 21.93 16.21
C GLU A 385 9.39 21.71 15.30
N ILE A 386 8.65 20.63 15.53
CA ILE A 386 7.37 20.37 14.85
C ILE A 386 6.36 21.47 15.17
N CYS A 387 6.20 21.84 16.45
CA CYS A 387 5.26 22.90 16.86
C CYS A 387 5.62 24.24 16.22
N ARG A 388 6.91 24.62 16.17
CA ARG A 388 7.36 25.83 15.45
C ARG A 388 7.04 25.76 13.95
N THR A 389 7.16 24.57 13.35
CA THR A 389 6.80 24.37 11.94
C THR A 389 5.29 24.52 11.74
N GLU A 390 4.46 24.01 12.64
CA GLU A 390 3.00 24.16 12.62
C GLU A 390 2.55 25.61 12.78
N GLU A 391 3.17 26.37 13.69
CA GLU A 391 2.92 27.80 13.85
C GLU A 391 3.15 28.54 12.53
N ARG A 392 4.26 28.26 11.85
CA ARG A 392 4.55 28.85 10.53
C ARG A 392 3.54 28.41 9.48
N LEU A 393 3.16 27.13 9.46
CA LEU A 393 2.16 26.60 8.53
C LEU A 393 0.77 27.23 8.73
N SER A 394 0.41 27.62 9.96
CA SER A 394 -0.89 28.25 10.24
C SER A 394 -1.12 29.58 9.51
N GLU A 395 -0.05 30.19 9.00
CA GLU A 395 -0.09 31.41 8.20
C GLU A 395 -0.07 31.15 6.68
N VAL A 396 0.04 29.89 6.25
CA VAL A 396 0.00 29.50 4.84
C VAL A 396 -1.44 29.55 4.34
N ASP A 397 -1.68 30.23 3.22
CA ASP A 397 -2.94 30.09 2.49
C ASP A 397 -2.96 28.73 1.76
N ALA A 398 -3.66 27.76 2.34
CA ALA A 398 -3.79 26.42 1.78
C ALA A 398 -4.85 26.31 0.67
N GLU A 399 -5.61 27.37 0.37
CA GLU A 399 -6.69 27.35 -0.64
C GLU A 399 -7.66 26.15 -0.51
N GLY A 400 -7.96 25.72 0.72
CA GLY A 400 -8.82 24.56 1.01
C GLY A 400 -8.10 23.19 1.04
N GLU A 401 -6.78 23.16 0.88
CA GLU A 401 -5.93 21.98 1.04
C GLU A 401 -5.50 21.80 2.51
N GLU A 402 -6.45 21.51 3.40
CA GLU A 402 -6.21 21.44 4.85
C GLU A 402 -5.15 20.42 5.28
N TRP A 403 -4.88 19.41 4.43
CA TRP A 403 -3.83 18.43 4.68
C TRP A 403 -2.46 19.10 4.91
N VAL A 404 -2.20 20.27 4.31
CA VAL A 404 -0.93 21.02 4.46
C VAL A 404 -0.56 21.20 5.92
N TYR A 405 -1.51 21.58 6.78
CA TYR A 405 -1.27 21.86 8.19
C TYR A 405 -0.89 20.61 9.00
N THR A 406 -1.19 19.42 8.48
CA THR A 406 -0.92 18.16 9.16
C THR A 406 0.46 17.59 8.83
N ARG A 407 1.16 18.12 7.83
CA ARG A 407 2.43 17.57 7.30
C ARG A 407 3.68 18.23 7.88
N SER A 408 3.55 18.78 9.09
CA SER A 408 4.59 19.53 9.80
C SER A 408 5.89 18.74 9.97
N LEU A 409 5.80 17.44 10.27
CA LEU A 409 6.96 16.57 10.43
C LEU A 409 7.77 16.43 9.13
N TYR A 410 7.10 16.30 7.98
CA TYR A 410 7.76 16.24 6.67
C TYR A 410 8.42 17.58 6.32
N TYR A 411 7.72 18.70 6.55
CA TYR A 411 8.29 20.01 6.29
C TYR A 411 9.46 20.38 7.21
N MET A 412 9.43 19.94 8.47
CA MET A 412 10.56 20.05 9.40
C MET A 412 11.78 19.29 8.83
N PHE A 413 11.58 18.06 8.35
CA PHE A 413 12.64 17.30 7.69
C PHE A 413 13.19 18.03 6.46
N LEU A 414 12.31 18.52 5.58
CA LEU A 414 12.69 19.28 4.39
C LEU A 414 13.54 20.51 4.73
N ASN A 415 13.19 21.23 5.79
CA ASN A 415 13.88 22.47 6.18
C ASN A 415 15.37 22.24 6.49
N LYS A 416 15.69 21.09 7.11
CA LYS A 416 17.08 20.71 7.42
C LYS A 416 17.90 20.35 6.19
N ASN A 417 17.27 20.04 5.07
CA ASN A 417 17.92 19.44 3.90
C ASN A 417 17.90 20.34 2.64
N LEU A 418 17.17 21.45 2.66
CA LEU A 418 16.90 22.27 1.46
C LEU A 418 17.53 23.67 1.44
N CYS A 419 18.42 24.00 2.37
CA CYS A 419 18.96 25.36 2.47
C CYS A 419 19.70 25.84 1.21
N GLY A 420 19.35 27.05 0.72
CA GLY A 420 20.11 27.81 -0.28
C GLY A 420 20.01 27.33 -1.72
N LYS A 421 19.09 26.42 -2.05
CA LYS A 421 18.94 25.87 -3.41
C LYS A 421 18.04 26.73 -4.30
N GLU A 422 18.40 26.85 -5.58
CA GLU A 422 17.47 27.32 -6.60
C GLU A 422 16.36 26.27 -6.79
N THR A 423 15.11 26.72 -6.77
CA THR A 423 13.95 25.84 -6.67
C THR A 423 12.99 26.03 -7.85
N TYR A 424 12.47 24.92 -8.37
CA TYR A 424 11.49 24.88 -9.45
C TYR A 424 10.25 24.15 -8.97
N ILE A 425 9.06 24.67 -9.32
CA ILE A 425 7.78 24.07 -8.95
C ILE A 425 7.11 23.52 -10.19
N TRP A 426 6.89 22.21 -10.25
CA TRP A 426 6.21 21.55 -11.34
C TRP A 426 4.69 21.60 -11.15
N GLY A 427 4.02 22.35 -12.03
CA GLY A 427 2.59 22.63 -12.01
C GLY A 427 2.29 24.09 -11.66
N ALA A 428 1.83 24.90 -12.62
CA ALA A 428 1.41 26.28 -12.39
C ALA A 428 -0.10 26.37 -12.06
N GLY A 429 -0.59 25.48 -11.20
CA GLY A 429 -2.00 25.38 -10.77
C GLY A 429 -2.21 25.69 -9.30
N LYS A 430 -3.39 25.34 -8.77
CA LYS A 430 -3.75 25.49 -7.34
C LYS A 430 -2.67 24.90 -6.42
N LEU A 431 -2.32 23.62 -6.62
CA LEU A 431 -1.29 22.94 -5.83
C LEU A 431 0.09 23.58 -5.96
N GLY A 432 0.44 24.09 -7.13
CA GLY A 432 1.69 24.84 -7.35
C GLY A 432 1.73 26.13 -6.53
N ARG A 433 0.62 26.87 -6.46
CA ARG A 433 0.53 28.06 -5.62
C ARG A 433 0.58 27.71 -4.14
N VAL A 434 -0.16 26.70 -3.69
CA VAL A 434 -0.08 26.22 -2.29
C VAL A 434 1.35 25.83 -1.95
N THR A 435 2.05 25.16 -2.87
CA THR A 435 3.47 24.82 -2.72
C THR A 435 4.32 26.07 -2.56
N LEU A 436 4.16 27.08 -3.44
CA LEU A 436 4.87 28.35 -3.31
C LEU A 436 4.65 28.99 -1.93
N SER A 437 3.40 29.06 -1.47
CA SER A 437 3.04 29.61 -0.16
C SER A 437 3.72 28.85 1.00
N VAL A 438 3.77 27.51 0.92
CA VAL A 438 4.51 26.69 1.90
C VAL A 438 6.01 26.99 1.81
N LEU A 439 6.57 27.06 0.60
CA LEU A 439 8.01 27.28 0.42
C LEU A 439 8.46 28.63 0.98
N GLU A 440 7.74 29.71 0.65
CA GLU A 440 8.04 31.06 1.14
C GLU A 440 7.94 31.14 2.68
N ARG A 441 6.98 30.42 3.27
CA ARG A 441 6.74 30.49 4.71
C ARG A 441 7.67 29.60 5.52
N ILE A 442 7.97 28.40 5.05
CA ILE A 442 8.76 27.39 5.77
C ILE A 442 10.25 27.44 5.40
N PHE A 443 10.60 27.82 4.17
CA PHE A 443 11.96 27.84 3.66
C PHE A 443 12.32 29.21 3.06
N PRO A 444 12.41 30.29 3.87
CA PRO A 444 12.57 31.66 3.37
C PRO A 444 13.86 31.89 2.58
N ASP A 445 14.87 31.03 2.74
CA ASP A 445 16.14 31.09 2.01
C ASP A 445 16.07 30.40 0.63
N LEU A 446 14.98 29.71 0.31
CA LEU A 446 14.80 29.10 -1.01
C LEU A 446 14.43 30.16 -2.05
N LYS A 447 15.13 30.14 -3.18
CA LYS A 447 14.85 31.01 -4.30
C LYS A 447 14.06 30.25 -5.37
N VAL A 448 12.76 30.52 -5.47
CA VAL A 448 11.91 29.93 -6.51
C VAL A 448 12.18 30.63 -7.85
N MET A 449 12.72 29.89 -8.81
CA MET A 449 13.18 30.41 -10.09
C MET A 449 12.10 30.41 -11.16
N ALA A 450 11.31 29.33 -11.24
CA ALA A 450 10.24 29.20 -12.22
C ALA A 450 9.19 28.16 -11.80
N PHE A 451 7.97 28.34 -12.31
CA PHE A 451 7.00 27.25 -12.45
C PHE A 451 7.27 26.48 -13.75
N ILE A 452 6.98 25.18 -13.74
CA ILE A 452 7.09 24.31 -14.92
C ILE A 452 5.69 23.84 -15.30
N ASP A 453 5.23 24.16 -16.52
CA ASP A 453 3.90 23.78 -16.96
C ASP A 453 3.84 23.52 -18.47
N SER A 454 3.26 22.39 -18.86
CA SER A 454 3.12 22.00 -20.27
C SER A 454 2.14 22.89 -21.03
N HIS A 455 1.11 23.41 -20.37
CA HIS A 455 0.00 24.11 -21.01
C HIS A 455 0.07 25.63 -20.82
N LYS A 456 0.50 26.09 -19.65
CA LYS A 456 0.60 27.52 -19.33
C LYS A 456 1.91 28.15 -19.84
N THR A 457 1.91 29.47 -19.98
CA THR A 457 3.06 30.31 -20.37
C THR A 457 2.95 31.69 -19.70
N GLY A 458 4.00 32.50 -19.73
CA GLY A 458 4.02 33.83 -19.12
C GLY A 458 4.47 33.76 -17.66
N GLU A 459 3.74 34.40 -16.76
CA GLU A 459 4.04 34.43 -15.33
C GLU A 459 2.86 33.89 -14.51
N TYR A 460 3.16 33.22 -13.41
CA TYR A 460 2.20 32.79 -12.40
C TYR A 460 2.74 33.19 -11.02
N CYS A 461 1.93 33.88 -10.21
CA CYS A 461 2.38 34.44 -8.93
C CYS A 461 3.64 35.33 -9.05
N LYS A 462 3.79 36.06 -10.17
CA LYS A 462 4.98 36.90 -10.51
C LYS A 462 6.28 36.09 -10.69
N ILE A 463 6.17 34.79 -10.90
CA ILE A 463 7.27 33.87 -11.18
C ILE A 463 7.11 33.38 -12.63
N PRO A 464 8.17 33.33 -13.44
CA PRO A 464 8.07 32.89 -14.83
C PRO A 464 7.63 31.42 -14.92
N ILE A 465 6.86 31.11 -15.97
CA ILE A 465 6.48 29.75 -16.34
C ILE A 465 7.37 29.29 -17.50
N ILE A 466 8.13 28.23 -17.30
CA ILE A 466 8.94 27.58 -18.33
C ILE A 466 8.30 26.27 -18.79
N LYS A 467 8.63 25.84 -20.02
CA LYS A 467 8.20 24.53 -20.52
C LYS A 467 9.05 23.41 -19.92
N PRO A 468 8.50 22.19 -19.79
CA PRO A 468 9.28 21.02 -19.36
C PRO A 468 10.59 20.80 -20.14
N SER A 469 10.63 21.15 -21.44
CA SER A 469 11.84 21.08 -22.28
C SER A 469 12.95 22.02 -21.86
N ASP A 470 12.60 23.12 -21.18
CA ASP A 470 13.50 24.23 -20.88
C ASP A 470 13.95 24.18 -19.40
N VAL A 471 13.53 23.14 -18.67
CA VAL A 471 13.89 22.93 -17.28
C VAL A 471 15.38 22.63 -17.19
N PRO A 472 16.17 23.43 -16.47
CA PRO A 472 17.56 23.10 -16.23
C PRO A 472 17.61 21.85 -15.36
N ILE A 473 18.42 20.86 -15.74
CA ILE A 473 18.65 19.64 -14.97
C ILE A 473 19.96 19.82 -14.22
N ARG A 474 19.91 20.06 -12.91
CA ARG A 474 21.08 20.31 -12.07
C ARG A 474 20.94 19.66 -10.70
N GLU A 475 22.05 19.17 -10.18
CA GLU A 475 22.10 18.49 -8.88
C GLU A 475 22.03 19.45 -7.69
N ASP A 476 22.39 20.72 -7.90
CA ASP A 476 22.37 21.79 -6.90
C ASP A 476 21.00 22.51 -6.79
N ALA A 477 20.02 22.09 -7.60
CA ALA A 477 18.65 22.61 -7.59
C ALA A 477 17.65 21.65 -6.93
N SER A 478 16.49 22.19 -6.59
CA SER A 478 15.35 21.44 -6.05
C SER A 478 14.15 21.52 -6.98
N TYR A 479 13.44 20.40 -7.17
CA TYR A 479 12.30 20.26 -8.06
C TYR A 479 11.10 19.75 -7.26
N PHE A 480 10.14 20.63 -6.97
CA PHE A 480 8.92 20.26 -6.26
C PHE A 480 7.85 19.81 -7.23
N ILE A 481 7.31 18.61 -7.05
CA ILE A 481 6.24 18.06 -7.89
C ILE A 481 4.90 18.37 -7.23
N SER A 482 4.17 19.33 -7.81
CA SER A 482 2.94 19.89 -7.26
C SER A 482 1.75 19.63 -8.18
N LEU A 483 1.60 18.37 -8.58
CA LEU A 483 0.55 17.90 -9.46
C LEU A 483 -0.35 16.89 -8.75
N ALA A 484 -1.66 17.00 -9.01
CA ALA A 484 -2.65 16.01 -8.62
C ALA A 484 -2.62 14.77 -9.52
N ARG A 485 -2.20 14.94 -10.79
CA ARG A 485 -2.15 13.91 -11.83
C ARG A 485 -0.75 13.81 -12.41
N GLU A 486 -0.40 12.66 -12.98
CA GLU A 486 0.87 12.42 -13.67
C GLU A 486 2.15 12.62 -12.81
N ARG A 487 2.03 12.64 -11.48
CA ARG A 487 3.17 12.82 -10.55
C ARG A 487 4.28 11.80 -10.85
N SER A 488 3.92 10.53 -11.00
CA SER A 488 4.81 9.42 -11.35
C SER A 488 5.55 9.64 -12.66
N ARG A 489 4.86 10.19 -13.67
CA ARG A 489 5.43 10.48 -15.00
C ARG A 489 6.49 11.58 -14.92
N VAL A 490 6.24 12.62 -14.14
CA VAL A 490 7.18 13.73 -13.94
C VAL A 490 8.40 13.27 -13.13
N ILE A 491 8.19 12.51 -12.06
CA ILE A 491 9.30 11.92 -11.28
C ILE A 491 10.19 11.08 -12.21
N ARG A 492 9.60 10.18 -13.01
CA ARG A 492 10.34 9.37 -13.98
C ARG A 492 11.06 10.22 -15.03
N TYR A 493 10.44 11.30 -15.51
CA TYR A 493 11.06 12.22 -16.46
C TYR A 493 12.36 12.83 -15.91
N LEU A 494 12.38 13.19 -14.63
CA LEU A 494 13.54 13.76 -13.93
C LEU A 494 14.57 12.67 -13.57
N GLU A 495 14.12 11.50 -13.13
CA GLU A 495 14.99 10.35 -12.79
C GLU A 495 15.78 9.86 -14.02
N ILE A 496 15.15 9.75 -15.20
CA ILE A 496 15.84 9.40 -16.46
C ILE A 496 16.93 10.43 -16.83
N ARG A 497 16.83 11.66 -16.32
CA ARG A 497 17.79 12.75 -16.55
C ARG A 497 18.83 12.88 -15.45
N GLY A 498 18.89 11.93 -14.51
CA GLY A 498 19.92 11.84 -13.49
C GLY A 498 19.60 12.50 -12.15
N LEU A 499 18.36 12.95 -11.93
CA LEU A 499 17.93 13.49 -10.63
C LEU A 499 17.33 12.39 -9.75
N GLU A 500 17.50 12.48 -8.43
CA GLU A 500 17.00 11.44 -7.51
C GLU A 500 15.83 11.97 -6.66
N LEU A 501 14.78 11.14 -6.52
CA LEU A 501 13.67 11.41 -5.60
C LEU A 501 14.17 11.41 -4.15
N ASN A 502 13.66 12.36 -3.36
CA ASN A 502 14.07 12.66 -1.99
C ASN A 502 15.50 13.20 -1.87
N THR A 503 16.07 13.73 -2.96
CA THR A 503 17.37 14.42 -2.97
C THR A 503 17.30 15.73 -3.74
N GLN A 504 16.96 15.68 -5.03
CA GLN A 504 16.66 16.86 -5.85
C GLN A 504 15.17 16.96 -6.15
N ILE A 505 14.49 15.82 -6.32
CA ILE A 505 13.05 15.78 -6.59
C ILE A 505 12.31 15.63 -5.26
N TRP A 506 11.35 16.50 -5.00
CA TRP A 506 10.55 16.54 -3.78
C TRP A 506 9.08 16.51 -4.13
N CYS A 507 8.31 15.60 -3.53
CA CYS A 507 6.86 15.64 -3.67
C CYS A 507 6.29 16.54 -2.59
N MET A 508 5.30 17.34 -2.98
CA MET A 508 4.36 17.86 -2.00
C MET A 508 3.33 16.76 -1.73
N PRO A 509 3.01 16.48 -0.45
CA PRO A 509 2.11 15.39 -0.05
C PRO A 509 0.86 15.33 -0.92
#